data_AF-A0A9E3YI02-F1
#
_entry.id   AF-A0A9E3YI02-F1
#
_cell.length_a   1.000
_cell.length_b   1.000
_cell.length_c   1.000
_cell.angle_alpha   90.00
_cell.angle_beta   90.00
_cell.angle_gamma   90.00
#
_symmetry.space_group_name_H-M   'P 1'
#
loop_
_entity.id
_entity.type
_entity.pdbx_description
1 polymer ?
#
loop_
_entity_poly.entity_id
_entity_poly.type
_entity_poly.pdbx_seq_one_letter_code
_entity_poly.pdbx_strand_id
1 'polypeptide(L)'
;DGFAFRDKDGTHRDHVRLQWWNAGARTWRDIAISVPVPDDLPDGPLPGTLMAQTYPAHERPVFFGHYWLSGDPVLQAPNALCLDYSAGKDGPLVTYELHPGETLLSPDRVWLHAIPD
;
A
#
# COMPACT_ATOMS: atom_id res chain seq x y z
N ASP A 1 -26.43 7.62 5.18
CA ASP A 1 -26.26 6.65 4.07
C ASP A 1 -24.82 6.15 4.04
N GLY A 2 -24.63 4.86 3.78
CA GLY A 2 -23.32 4.20 3.71
C GLY A 2 -23.08 3.61 2.32
N PHE A 3 -21.82 3.36 1.98
CA PHE A 3 -21.40 2.70 0.74
C PHE A 3 -20.97 1.26 1.03
N ALA A 4 -21.21 0.36 0.09
CA ALA A 4 -20.78 -1.02 0.17
C ALA A 4 -20.25 -1.51 -1.18
N PHE A 5 -19.31 -2.44 -1.14
CA PHE A 5 -18.69 -3.08 -2.32
C PHE A 5 -18.55 -4.59 -2.07
N ARG A 6 -18.21 -5.36 -3.11
CA ARG A 6 -17.83 -6.77 -2.95
C ARG A 6 -16.31 -6.91 -2.97
N ASP A 7 -15.75 -7.61 -2.00
CA ASP A 7 -14.34 -7.96 -2.03
C ASP A 7 -14.05 -9.05 -3.06
N LYS A 8 -12.77 -9.42 -3.20
CA LYS A 8 -12.31 -10.44 -4.16
C LYS A 8 -12.94 -11.82 -3.96
N ASP A 9 -13.43 -12.11 -2.76
CA ASP A 9 -14.09 -13.37 -2.40
C ASP A 9 -15.62 -13.26 -2.56
N GLY A 10 -16.12 -12.14 -3.09
CA GLY A 10 -17.54 -11.87 -3.30
C GLY A 10 -18.30 -11.44 -2.03
N THR A 11 -17.60 -11.22 -0.93
CA THR A 11 -18.20 -10.83 0.36
C THR A 11 -18.55 -9.35 0.33
N HIS A 12 -19.76 -9.01 0.81
CA HIS A 12 -20.17 -7.60 0.96
C HIS A 12 -19.38 -6.94 2.09
N ARG A 13 -18.81 -5.77 1.79
CA ARG A 13 -18.02 -4.96 2.71
C ARG A 13 -18.50 -3.52 2.68
N ASP A 14 -18.52 -2.92 3.85
CA ASP A 14 -18.78 -1.50 4.11
C ASP A 14 -17.55 -0.78 4.71
N HIS A 15 -16.44 -1.52 4.88
CA HIS A 15 -15.15 -1.02 5.35
C HIS A 15 -14.06 -1.28 4.31
N VAL A 16 -13.16 -0.32 4.13
CA VAL A 16 -11.99 -0.43 3.25
C VAL A 16 -10.69 -0.45 4.05
N ARG A 17 -9.67 -1.11 3.51
CA ARG A 17 -8.29 -0.89 3.92
C ARG A 17 -7.74 0.32 3.20
N LEU A 18 -6.98 1.13 3.94
CA LEU A 18 -6.42 2.38 3.44
C LEU A 18 -4.93 2.20 3.15
N GLN A 19 -4.50 2.80 2.04
CA GLN A 19 -3.12 3.13 1.70
C GLN A 19 -2.67 4.27 2.61
N TRP A 20 -2.46 3.96 3.90
CA TRP A 20 -2.10 4.96 4.89
C TRP A 20 -0.79 5.68 4.55
N TRP A 21 0.06 5.12 3.71
CA TRP A 21 1.27 5.73 3.15
C TRP A 21 1.01 6.76 2.03
N ASN A 22 -0.19 6.85 1.47
CA ASN A 22 -0.51 7.76 0.36
C ASN A 22 -0.99 9.14 0.86
N ALA A 23 -0.05 10.00 1.28
CA ALA A 23 -0.34 11.38 1.69
C ALA A 23 -0.91 12.26 0.55
N GLY A 24 -0.77 11.81 -0.70
CA GLY A 24 -1.29 12.47 -1.90
C GLY A 24 -2.77 12.19 -2.18
N ALA A 25 -3.37 11.19 -1.52
CA ALA A 25 -4.74 10.80 -1.79
C ALA A 25 -5.73 11.95 -1.56
N ARG A 26 -6.73 12.07 -2.44
CA ARG A 26 -7.78 13.11 -2.36
C ARG A 26 -9.18 12.50 -2.33
N THR A 27 -9.36 11.31 -2.90
CA THR A 27 -10.65 10.61 -2.98
C THR A 27 -10.59 9.24 -2.32
N TRP A 28 -11.76 8.62 -2.11
CA TRP A 28 -11.86 7.23 -1.65
C TRP A 28 -11.22 6.25 -2.64
N ARG A 29 -11.31 6.55 -3.95
CA ARG A 29 -10.70 5.75 -5.02
C ARG A 29 -9.18 5.76 -4.95
N ASP A 30 -8.58 6.89 -4.54
CA ASP A 30 -7.13 7.04 -4.43
C ASP A 30 -6.52 6.26 -3.25
N ILE A 31 -7.25 6.20 -2.13
CA ILE A 31 -6.71 5.70 -0.85
C ILE A 31 -7.09 4.26 -0.55
N ALA A 32 -8.15 3.71 -1.15
CA ALA A 32 -8.53 2.34 -0.86
C ALA A 32 -7.57 1.33 -1.52
N ILE A 33 -7.29 0.22 -0.84
CA ILE A 33 -6.46 -0.88 -1.39
C ILE A 33 -7.15 -2.25 -1.37
N SER A 34 -8.24 -2.39 -0.61
CA SER A 34 -8.98 -3.66 -0.51
C SER A 34 -10.15 -3.78 -1.49
N VAL A 35 -10.31 -2.83 -2.42
CA VAL A 35 -11.46 -2.76 -3.33
C VAL A 35 -11.02 -3.21 -4.72
N PRO A 36 -11.57 -4.32 -5.25
CA PRO A 36 -11.18 -4.84 -6.56
C PRO A 36 -11.52 -3.92 -7.73
N VAL A 37 -12.64 -3.19 -7.62
CA VAL A 37 -13.13 -2.24 -8.63
C VAL A 37 -13.20 -0.86 -7.98
N PRO A 38 -12.17 0.00 -8.12
CA PRO A 38 -12.15 1.32 -7.49
C PRO A 38 -13.36 2.18 -7.85
N ASP A 39 -13.95 2.00 -9.03
CA ASP A 39 -15.15 2.72 -9.46
C ASP A 39 -16.40 2.42 -8.62
N ASP A 40 -16.42 1.31 -7.87
CA ASP A 40 -17.47 1.01 -6.89
C ASP A 40 -17.44 1.97 -5.68
N LEU A 41 -16.33 2.70 -5.49
CA LEU A 41 -16.22 3.72 -4.46
C LEU A 41 -16.68 5.09 -4.96
N PRO A 42 -17.20 5.93 -4.05
CA PRO A 42 -17.56 7.29 -4.39
C PRO A 42 -16.33 8.07 -4.85
N ASP A 43 -16.48 8.85 -5.93
CA ASP A 43 -15.50 9.85 -6.37
C ASP A 43 -15.60 11.14 -5.54
N GLY A 44 -15.81 10.97 -4.23
CA GLY A 44 -15.98 12.05 -3.27
C GLY A 44 -14.68 12.35 -2.53
N PRO A 45 -14.51 13.58 -2.03
CA PRO A 45 -13.31 13.95 -1.29
C PRO A 45 -13.18 13.14 0.00
N LEU A 46 -11.95 12.84 0.38
CA LEU A 46 -11.65 12.28 1.69
C LEU A 46 -11.94 13.30 2.79
N PRO A 47 -12.51 12.87 3.93
CA PRO A 47 -12.58 13.73 5.10
C PRO A 47 -11.19 14.23 5.50
N GLY A 48 -11.05 15.52 5.82
CA GLY A 48 -9.75 16.08 6.22
C GLY A 48 -9.14 15.39 7.45
N THR A 49 -9.97 14.87 8.35
CA THR A 49 -9.54 14.05 9.50
C THR A 49 -8.91 12.73 9.09
N LEU A 50 -9.31 12.16 7.95
CA LEU A 50 -8.72 10.95 7.40
C LEU A 50 -7.41 11.24 6.68
N MET A 51 -7.35 12.35 5.93
CA MET A 51 -6.12 12.83 5.31
C MET A 51 -5.02 13.06 6.36
N ALA A 52 -5.38 13.62 7.52
CA ALA A 52 -4.46 13.85 8.64
C ALA A 52 -3.94 12.56 9.31
N GLN A 53 -4.55 11.41 9.03
CA GLN A 53 -4.11 10.10 9.53
C GLN A 53 -3.16 9.37 8.57
N THR A 54 -2.90 9.94 7.38
CA THR A 54 -1.90 9.38 6.47
C THR A 54 -0.48 9.60 7.01
N TYR A 55 0.41 8.68 6.70
CA TYR A 55 1.83 8.80 7.01
C TYR A 55 2.42 9.95 6.19
N PRO A 56 2.99 10.97 6.84
CA PRO A 56 3.48 12.13 6.13
C PRO A 56 4.63 11.79 5.19
N ALA A 57 4.62 12.37 3.99
CA ALA A 57 5.65 12.14 2.96
C ALA A 57 7.06 12.63 3.36
N HIS A 58 7.17 13.40 4.45
CA HIS A 58 8.43 13.94 4.98
C HIS A 58 8.88 13.24 6.28
N GLU A 59 8.15 12.22 6.74
CA GLU A 59 8.61 11.37 7.83
C GLU A 59 9.70 10.41 7.36
N ARG A 60 10.33 9.74 8.33
CA ARG A 60 11.39 8.74 8.08
C ARG A 60 10.92 7.65 7.10
N PRO A 61 11.84 6.96 6.42
CA PRO A 61 11.46 5.81 5.62
C PRO A 61 10.75 4.74 6.45
N VAL A 62 9.63 4.22 5.94
CA VAL A 62 8.85 3.15 6.57
C VAL A 62 8.80 1.92 5.66
N PHE A 63 9.09 0.76 6.26
CA PHE A 63 8.98 -0.54 5.62
C PHE A 63 7.86 -1.33 6.28
N PHE A 64 7.00 -1.95 5.49
CA PHE A 64 5.81 -2.62 6.02
C PHE A 64 5.46 -3.88 5.22
N GLY A 65 4.51 -4.66 5.75
CA GLY A 65 3.97 -5.86 5.12
C GLY A 65 2.48 -5.99 5.40
N HIS A 66 1.95 -7.22 5.46
CA HIS A 66 0.54 -7.60 5.69
C HIS A 66 -0.39 -7.50 4.46
N TYR A 67 0.06 -6.92 3.36
CA TYR A 67 -0.81 -6.63 2.20
C TYR A 67 -0.73 -7.67 1.08
N TRP A 68 0.21 -8.61 1.14
CA TRP A 68 0.35 -9.71 0.17
C TRP A 68 0.29 -9.18 -1.26
N LEU A 69 1.12 -8.18 -1.55
CA LEU A 69 1.17 -7.55 -2.87
C LEU A 69 1.65 -8.56 -3.92
N SER A 70 1.34 -8.27 -5.17
CA SER A 70 1.71 -9.09 -6.33
C SER A 70 2.33 -8.22 -7.41
N GLY A 71 3.04 -8.86 -8.35
CA GLY A 71 3.84 -8.16 -9.37
C GLY A 71 5.22 -7.74 -8.85
N ASP A 72 5.90 -6.90 -9.61
CA ASP A 72 7.22 -6.41 -9.26
C ASP A 72 7.15 -5.41 -8.09
N PRO A 73 8.10 -5.45 -7.15
CA PRO A 73 8.16 -4.47 -6.09
C PRO A 73 8.30 -3.04 -6.57
N VAL A 74 7.39 -2.18 -6.09
CA VAL A 74 7.44 -0.73 -6.33
C VAL A 74 7.39 0.03 -5.01
N LEU A 75 7.97 1.23 -4.99
CA LEU A 75 7.81 2.16 -3.87
C LEU A 75 6.35 2.63 -3.82
N GLN A 76 5.70 2.53 -2.66
CA GLN A 76 4.33 3.00 -2.45
C GLN A 76 4.26 4.51 -2.21
N ALA A 77 5.36 5.09 -1.70
CA ALA A 77 5.61 6.52 -1.61
C ALA A 77 7.13 6.76 -1.61
N PRO A 78 7.61 8.00 -1.79
CA PRO A 78 9.05 8.29 -1.72
C PRO A 78 9.72 7.83 -0.41
N ASN A 79 8.97 7.71 0.69
CA ASN A 79 9.44 7.24 1.99
C ASN A 79 8.72 5.97 2.49
N ALA A 80 7.99 5.23 1.63
CA ALA A 80 7.26 4.04 2.06
C ALA A 80 7.40 2.88 1.07
N LEU A 81 7.76 1.70 1.60
CA LEU A 81 7.91 0.47 0.82
C LEU A 81 7.29 -0.73 1.53
N CYS A 82 6.37 -1.39 0.84
CA CYS A 82 5.91 -2.71 1.22
C CYS A 82 6.95 -3.74 0.80
N LEU A 83 7.30 -4.68 1.68
CA LEU A 83 8.21 -5.80 1.40
C LEU A 83 7.46 -7.15 1.35
N ASP A 84 6.14 -7.12 1.51
CA ASP A 84 5.31 -8.32 1.57
C ASP A 84 4.72 -8.65 0.21
N TYR A 85 5.50 -9.42 -0.57
CA TYR A 85 5.08 -10.00 -1.84
C TYR A 85 4.82 -11.50 -1.69
N SER A 86 4.20 -11.90 -0.57
CA SER A 86 3.75 -13.28 -0.34
C SER A 86 4.88 -14.32 -0.20
N ALA A 87 6.03 -13.94 0.39
CA ALA A 87 7.15 -14.85 0.69
C ALA A 87 6.78 -16.06 1.56
N GLY A 88 5.71 -15.94 2.37
CA GLY A 88 5.17 -17.04 3.17
C GLY A 88 4.32 -18.04 2.36
N LYS A 89 4.22 -17.86 1.04
CA LYS A 89 3.50 -18.74 0.11
C LYS A 89 4.42 -19.08 -1.06
N ASP A 90 4.13 -18.53 -2.22
CA ASP A 90 4.73 -18.79 -3.53
C ASP A 90 5.37 -17.53 -4.14
N GLY A 91 5.34 -16.41 -3.41
CA GLY A 91 5.96 -15.16 -3.85
C GLY A 91 7.41 -15.01 -3.36
N PRO A 92 8.17 -14.04 -3.89
CA PRO A 92 9.58 -13.88 -3.54
C PRO A 92 9.77 -13.30 -2.14
N LEU A 93 10.93 -13.58 -1.53
CA LEU A 93 11.42 -12.78 -0.41
C LEU A 93 11.98 -11.47 -0.95
N VAL A 94 11.49 -10.34 -0.43
CA VAL A 94 11.92 -8.99 -0.85
C VAL A 94 12.70 -8.33 0.26
N THR A 95 13.85 -7.75 -0.08
CA THR A 95 14.69 -7.00 0.86
C THR A 95 15.02 -5.61 0.32
N TYR A 96 15.34 -4.68 1.22
CA TYR A 96 15.78 -3.33 0.86
C TYR A 96 17.09 -2.98 1.57
N GLU A 97 18.01 -2.32 0.86
CA GLU A 97 19.25 -1.78 1.43
C GLU A 97 19.10 -0.29 1.79
N LEU A 98 18.92 0.00 3.07
CA LEU A 98 18.86 1.37 3.59
C LEU A 98 20.22 1.85 4.10
N HIS A 99 20.69 3.00 3.64
CA HIS A 99 21.91 3.62 4.16
C HIS A 99 21.59 4.62 5.27
N PRO A 100 22.47 4.76 6.29
CA PRO A 100 22.25 5.72 7.36
C PRO A 100 22.06 7.15 6.86
N GLY A 101 21.02 7.83 7.37
CA GLY A 101 20.73 9.24 7.06
C GLY A 101 19.83 9.45 5.84
N GLU A 102 19.47 8.39 5.11
CA GLU A 102 18.55 8.52 3.98
C GLU A 102 17.11 8.74 4.44
N THR A 103 16.44 9.68 3.78
CA THR A 103 15.05 10.04 4.03
C THR A 103 14.12 9.67 2.88
N LEU A 104 14.69 9.36 1.70
CA LEU A 104 13.99 8.90 0.51
C LEU A 104 14.49 7.51 0.12
N LEU A 105 13.56 6.69 -0.34
CA LEU A 105 13.82 5.35 -0.85
C LEU A 105 14.18 5.39 -2.35
N SER A 106 14.94 4.39 -2.80
CA SER A 106 15.30 4.20 -4.21
C SER A 106 14.88 2.81 -4.69
N PRO A 107 14.19 2.68 -5.84
CA PRO A 107 13.83 1.37 -6.39
C PRO A 107 15.06 0.51 -6.72
N ASP A 108 16.22 1.12 -6.99
CA ASP A 108 17.47 0.42 -7.34
C ASP A 108 18.06 -0.40 -6.19
N ARG A 109 17.48 -0.28 -4.99
CA ARG A 109 17.95 -0.98 -3.78
C ARG A 109 16.96 -2.00 -3.25
N VAL A 110 15.97 -2.32 -4.07
CA VAL A 110 15.04 -3.42 -3.84
C VAL A 110 15.62 -4.69 -4.46
N TRP A 111 15.71 -5.75 -3.66
CA TRP A 111 16.23 -7.04 -4.10
C TRP A 111 15.17 -8.12 -3.97
N LEU A 112 15.04 -8.91 -5.03
CA LEU A 112 14.19 -10.09 -5.10
C LEU A 112 15.03 -11.35 -4.89
N HIS A 113 14.66 -12.15 -3.91
CA HIS A 113 15.23 -13.47 -3.67
C HIS A 113 14.18 -14.50 -4.05
N ALA A 114 14.47 -15.27 -5.09
CA ALA A 114 13.61 -16.38 -5.49
C ALA A 114 13.51 -17.40 -4.35
N ILE A 115 12.34 -18.02 -4.20
CA ILE A 115 12.23 -19.22 -3.37
C ILE A 115 13.06 -20.31 -4.08
N PRO A 116 14.06 -20.92 -3.41
CA PRO A 116 14.78 -22.05 -3.99
C PRO A 116 13.80 -23.18 -4.35
N ASP A 117 14.01 -23.82 -5.50
CA ASP A 117 13.26 -25.01 -5.92
C ASP A 117 13.22 -26.12 -4.86
#